data_AF-A0A1I3K4M2-F1
#
_entry.id   AF-A0A1I3K4M2-F1
#
_cell.length_a   1.000
_cell.length_b   1.000
_cell.length_c   1.000
_cell.angle_alpha   90.00
_cell.angle_beta   90.00
_cell.angle_gamma   90.00
#
_symmetry.space_group_name_H-M   'P 1'
#
loop_
_entity.id
_entity.type
_entity.pdbx_description
1 polymer ?
#
loop_
_entity_poly.entity_id
_entity_poly.type
_entity_poly.pdbx_seq_one_letter_code
_entity_poly.pdbx_strand_id
1 'polypeptide(L)'
;MSSEAESATDVPVAERSTRSIDLESVRAIARKDFRDAVRSWLFWGLSVFFFALLVTLTGVISYFGGDVILAEGATTEVLVGQVYGVGSLIIPVIALVLGWKAIAGERESGSIKIMLSLPHSRRDVVLGKLVGRAGVLSLSLLVGFVLAAVPVAVLLGTFDPTDYVGLLAVSILYGIVYTSVAIAVSSVTRSTTFAAAGAFGVFVLFYVVWGTIATAVGFLMAFDYLPESETIAELTMLFQNLNPNAAYGNVLSLVTSAAELGEQEVAALETMFDGSIPFYLQDWFALLILLAWIVIPVALAIYRFDRTDL
;
A
#
# COMPACT_ATOMS: atom_id res chain seq x y z
N MET A 1 9.52 -59.09 -34.23
CA MET A 1 8.40 -58.12 -34.14
C MET A 1 8.38 -57.63 -32.71
N SER A 2 9.06 -56.52 -32.48
CA SER A 2 9.33 -55.91 -31.17
C SER A 2 8.40 -54.72 -30.94
N SER A 3 8.22 -54.35 -29.66
CA SER A 3 7.92 -52.99 -29.15
C SER A 3 6.49 -52.49 -29.38
N GLU A 4 5.79 -51.77 -28.50
CA GLU A 4 5.87 -51.39 -27.08
C GLU A 4 4.45 -50.85 -26.84
N ALA A 5 3.75 -51.32 -25.80
CA ALA A 5 2.47 -50.74 -25.40
C ALA A 5 2.65 -50.02 -24.07
N GLU A 6 2.55 -48.70 -24.14
CA GLU A 6 2.07 -47.80 -23.08
C GLU A 6 2.67 -47.99 -21.67
N SER A 7 3.84 -47.39 -21.47
CA SER A 7 4.19 -46.82 -20.16
C SER A 7 3.41 -45.52 -19.97
N ALA A 8 2.22 -45.62 -19.36
CA ALA A 8 1.57 -44.47 -18.75
C ALA A 8 2.53 -43.84 -17.73
N THR A 9 2.96 -42.62 -18.02
CA THR A 9 3.79 -41.79 -17.13
C THR A 9 2.99 -41.47 -15.87
N ASP A 10 3.15 -42.31 -14.86
CA ASP A 10 2.77 -42.02 -13.48
C ASP A 10 3.68 -40.90 -12.96
N VAL A 11 3.25 -39.65 -13.16
CA VAL A 11 3.91 -38.49 -12.58
C VAL A 11 3.71 -38.59 -11.06
N PRO A 12 4.79 -38.75 -10.26
CA PRO A 12 4.65 -39.01 -8.84
C PRO A 12 3.92 -37.85 -8.17
N VAL A 13 2.93 -38.19 -7.34
CA VAL A 13 2.06 -37.25 -6.58
C VAL A 13 2.88 -36.20 -5.81
N ALA A 14 4.13 -36.50 -5.45
CA ALA A 14 5.06 -35.60 -4.79
C ALA A 14 5.43 -34.34 -5.61
N GLU A 15 5.47 -34.41 -6.95
CA GLU A 15 5.83 -33.25 -7.77
C GLU A 15 4.70 -32.22 -7.91
N ARG A 16 3.42 -32.64 -7.88
CA ARG A 16 2.28 -31.70 -8.01
C ARG A 16 2.15 -30.74 -6.82
N SER A 17 2.55 -31.18 -5.63
CA SER A 17 2.47 -30.40 -4.38
C SER A 17 3.40 -29.18 -4.35
N THR A 18 4.43 -29.12 -5.20
CA THR A 18 5.44 -28.05 -5.15
C THR A 18 5.04 -26.79 -5.94
N ARG A 19 4.00 -26.86 -6.79
CA ARG A 19 3.54 -25.72 -7.60
C ARG A 19 2.19 -25.14 -7.17
N SER A 20 1.32 -25.92 -6.55
CA SER A 20 0.02 -25.43 -6.06
C SER A 20 0.17 -24.67 -4.76
N ILE A 21 -0.55 -23.56 -4.61
CA ILE A 21 -0.66 -22.83 -3.34
C ILE A 21 -1.43 -23.72 -2.37
N ASP A 22 -0.85 -24.00 -1.20
CA ASP A 22 -1.55 -24.67 -0.12
C ASP A 22 -2.04 -23.63 0.90
N LEU A 23 -3.36 -23.51 1.01
CA LEU A 23 -4.00 -22.54 1.89
C LEU A 23 -3.74 -22.83 3.38
N GLU A 24 -3.56 -24.10 3.75
CA GLU A 24 -3.26 -24.46 5.14
C GLU A 24 -1.84 -24.00 5.51
N SER A 25 -0.88 -24.25 4.62
CA SER A 25 0.49 -23.75 4.68
C SER A 25 0.53 -22.21 4.78
N VAL A 26 -0.14 -21.48 3.87
CA VAL A 26 -0.23 -20.01 3.90
C VAL A 26 -0.77 -19.51 5.25
N ARG A 27 -1.87 -20.11 5.72
CA ARG A 27 -2.52 -19.74 6.98
C ARG A 27 -1.61 -20.01 8.18
N ALA A 28 -0.90 -21.13 8.21
CA ALA A 28 0.01 -21.48 9.29
C ALA A 28 1.16 -20.47 9.40
N ILE A 29 1.78 -20.12 8.27
CA ILE A 29 2.85 -19.12 8.17
C ILE A 29 2.35 -17.75 8.60
N ALA A 30 1.22 -17.30 8.04
CA ALA A 30 0.61 -16.01 8.38
C ALA A 30 0.28 -15.91 9.87
N ARG A 31 -0.34 -16.95 10.45
CA ARG A 31 -0.71 -16.97 11.88
C ARG A 31 0.49 -16.97 12.81
N LYS A 32 1.59 -17.59 12.41
CA LYS A 32 2.85 -17.54 13.16
C LYS A 32 3.42 -16.12 13.13
N ASP A 33 3.67 -15.60 11.92
CA ASP A 33 4.32 -14.30 11.72
C ASP A 33 3.50 -13.15 12.35
N PHE A 34 2.18 -13.20 12.20
CA PHE A 34 1.26 -12.27 12.85
C PHE A 34 1.34 -12.34 14.39
N ARG A 35 1.32 -13.54 14.99
CA ARG A 35 1.40 -13.67 16.47
C ARG A 35 2.72 -13.17 17.00
N ASP A 36 3.81 -13.46 16.31
CA ASP A 36 5.15 -13.02 16.71
C ASP A 36 5.25 -11.48 16.64
N ALA A 37 4.67 -10.88 15.60
CA ALA A 37 4.66 -9.44 15.41
C ALA A 37 3.71 -8.68 16.35
N VAL A 38 2.49 -9.18 16.60
CA VAL A 38 1.51 -8.52 17.51
C VAL A 38 1.98 -8.53 18.97
N ARG A 39 2.75 -9.55 19.37
CA ARG A 39 3.35 -9.61 20.71
C ARG A 39 4.57 -8.69 20.87
N SER A 40 5.10 -8.17 19.77
CA SER A 40 6.23 -7.25 19.82
C SER A 40 5.80 -5.86 20.29
N TRP A 41 6.73 -5.14 20.93
CA TRP A 41 6.52 -3.75 21.31
C TRP A 41 6.15 -2.85 20.12
N LEU A 42 6.55 -3.25 18.90
CA LEU A 42 6.36 -2.49 17.68
C LEU A 42 4.88 -2.37 17.30
N PHE A 43 4.07 -3.42 17.51
CA PHE A 43 2.62 -3.37 17.27
C PHE A 43 1.92 -2.35 18.18
N TRP A 44 2.24 -2.38 19.48
CA TRP A 44 1.68 -1.43 20.45
C TRP A 44 2.17 -0.01 20.19
N GLY A 45 3.47 0.15 19.91
CA GLY A 45 4.05 1.44 19.54
C GLY A 45 3.38 2.04 18.30
N LEU A 46 3.09 1.22 17.28
CA LEU A 46 2.42 1.64 16.07
C LEU A 46 0.96 2.05 16.31
N SER A 47 0.23 1.27 17.11
CA SER A 47 -1.17 1.56 17.45
C SER A 47 -1.28 2.86 18.26
N VAL A 48 -0.39 3.04 19.25
CA VAL A 48 -0.29 4.28 20.04
C VAL A 48 0.13 5.45 19.16
N PHE A 49 1.04 5.24 18.23
CA PHE A 49 1.47 6.26 17.28
C PHE A 49 0.32 6.74 16.39
N PHE A 50 -0.47 5.84 15.78
CA PHE A 50 -1.61 6.25 14.96
C PHE A 50 -2.72 6.92 15.78
N PHE A 51 -2.99 6.41 16.98
CA PHE A 51 -3.88 7.06 17.93
C PHE A 51 -3.42 8.50 18.23
N ALA A 52 -2.16 8.66 18.64
CA ALA A 52 -1.59 9.96 18.99
C ALA A 52 -1.57 10.89 17.78
N LEU A 53 -1.25 10.39 16.59
CA LEU A 53 -1.29 11.13 15.34
C LEU A 53 -2.69 11.71 15.10
N LEU A 54 -3.72 10.86 15.11
CA LEU A 54 -5.11 11.29 14.86
C LEU A 54 -5.59 12.31 15.89
N VAL A 55 -5.36 12.05 17.18
CA VAL A 55 -5.77 12.95 18.25
C VAL A 55 -5.02 14.27 18.18
N THR A 56 -3.72 14.25 17.87
CA THR A 56 -2.89 15.47 17.75
C THR A 56 -3.33 16.31 16.56
N LEU A 57 -3.48 15.70 15.38
CA LEU A 57 -3.95 16.41 14.19
C LEU A 57 -5.32 17.05 14.44
N THR A 58 -6.24 16.29 15.04
CA THR A 58 -7.57 16.80 15.36
C THR A 58 -7.53 17.92 16.40
N GLY A 59 -6.69 17.80 17.42
CA GLY A 59 -6.49 18.85 18.42
C GLY A 59 -5.90 20.13 17.83
N VAL A 60 -4.96 20.01 16.89
CA VAL A 60 -4.41 21.14 16.13
C VAL A 60 -5.50 21.81 15.30
N ILE A 61 -6.31 21.03 14.57
CA ILE A 61 -7.44 21.54 13.78
C ILE A 61 -8.42 22.30 14.70
N SER A 62 -8.84 21.67 15.79
CA SER A 62 -9.78 22.24 16.77
C SER A 62 -9.24 23.53 17.40
N TYR A 63 -7.95 23.60 17.72
CA TYR A 63 -7.34 24.77 18.35
C TYR A 63 -7.10 25.95 17.40
N PHE A 64 -6.62 25.71 16.18
CA PHE A 64 -6.23 26.79 15.25
C PHE A 64 -7.34 27.18 14.27
N GLY A 65 -8.30 26.30 13.99
CA GLY A 65 -9.33 26.50 12.98
C GLY A 65 -10.72 26.04 13.39
N GLY A 66 -10.91 25.58 14.64
CA GLY A 66 -12.16 24.98 15.11
C GLY A 66 -13.37 25.86 14.84
N ASP A 67 -13.33 27.13 15.25
CA ASP A 67 -14.51 28.01 15.13
C ASP A 67 -14.97 28.23 13.68
N VAL A 68 -14.04 28.33 12.72
CA VAL A 68 -14.35 28.51 11.30
C VAL A 68 -14.83 27.20 10.68
N ILE A 69 -14.11 26.11 10.92
CA ILE A 69 -14.41 24.79 10.35
C ILE A 69 -15.73 24.23 10.90
N LEU A 70 -16.00 24.44 12.19
CA LEU A 70 -17.27 24.06 12.83
C LEU A 70 -18.44 24.89 12.29
N ALA A 71 -18.22 26.18 11.98
CA ALA A 71 -19.24 27.04 11.41
C ALA A 71 -19.58 26.66 9.95
N GLU A 72 -18.60 26.19 9.19
CA GLU A 72 -18.76 25.75 7.79
C GLU A 72 -19.15 24.26 7.67
N GLY A 73 -19.10 23.49 8.76
CA GLY A 73 -19.44 22.06 8.76
C GLY A 73 -18.41 21.17 8.05
N ALA A 74 -17.23 21.70 7.70
CA ALA A 74 -16.18 21.02 6.93
C ALA A 74 -15.27 20.12 7.80
N THR A 75 -15.71 19.70 8.99
CA THR A 75 -14.86 19.00 9.96
C THR A 75 -14.35 17.66 9.45
N THR A 76 -15.20 16.88 8.78
CA THR A 76 -14.85 15.58 8.21
C THR A 76 -13.87 15.73 7.04
N GLU A 77 -14.10 16.69 6.14
CA GLU A 77 -13.24 16.98 4.98
C GLU A 77 -11.82 17.34 5.42
N VAL A 78 -11.70 18.29 6.35
CA VAL A 78 -10.39 18.70 6.88
C VAL A 78 -9.69 17.54 7.57
N LEU A 79 -10.41 16.72 8.34
CA LEU A 79 -9.83 15.54 8.99
C LEU A 79 -9.31 14.54 7.95
N VAL A 80 -10.12 14.18 6.95
CA VAL A 80 -9.75 13.25 5.88
C VAL A 80 -8.53 13.76 5.12
N GLY A 81 -8.53 15.03 4.71
CA GLY A 81 -7.41 15.64 4.00
C GLY A 81 -6.10 15.65 4.81
N GLN A 82 -6.16 15.97 6.11
CA GLN A 82 -4.97 15.98 6.98
C GLN A 82 -4.44 14.57 7.25
N VAL A 83 -5.34 13.60 7.48
CA VAL A 83 -4.94 12.21 7.70
C VAL A 83 -4.42 11.57 6.41
N TYR A 84 -5.00 11.89 5.24
CA TYR A 84 -4.44 11.54 3.94
C TYR A 84 -3.04 12.14 3.79
N GLY A 85 -2.88 13.44 4.03
CA GLY A 85 -1.62 14.15 3.91
C GLY A 85 -0.51 13.54 4.75
N VAL A 86 -0.74 13.27 6.03
CA VAL A 86 0.29 12.63 6.88
C VAL A 86 0.40 11.13 6.63
N GLY A 87 -0.71 10.44 6.40
CA GLY A 87 -0.78 9.01 6.12
C GLY A 87 -0.03 8.64 4.84
N SER A 88 -0.04 9.51 3.83
CA SER A 88 0.69 9.37 2.57
C SER A 88 2.19 9.13 2.77
N LEU A 89 2.78 9.74 3.79
CA LEU A 89 4.20 9.60 4.16
C LEU A 89 4.40 8.44 5.13
N ILE A 90 3.55 8.37 6.15
CA ILE A 90 3.78 7.55 7.34
C ILE A 90 3.46 6.07 7.09
N ILE A 91 2.34 5.77 6.43
CA ILE A 91 1.90 4.39 6.17
C ILE A 91 2.94 3.63 5.33
N PRO A 92 3.48 4.19 4.21
CA PRO A 92 4.53 3.55 3.44
C PRO A 92 5.77 3.24 4.25
N VAL A 93 6.26 4.19 5.05
CA VAL A 93 7.46 4.02 5.87
C VAL A 93 7.28 2.86 6.83
N ILE A 94 6.15 2.79 7.54
CA ILE A 94 5.86 1.71 8.48
C ILE A 94 5.75 0.37 7.75
N ALA A 95 5.03 0.30 6.63
CA ALA A 95 4.89 -0.94 5.86
C ALA A 95 6.26 -1.46 5.38
N LEU A 96 7.11 -0.55 4.90
CA LEU A 96 8.48 -0.85 4.46
C LEU A 96 9.35 -1.35 5.64
N VAL A 97 9.28 -0.69 6.80
CA VAL A 97 10.00 -1.08 8.03
C VAL A 97 9.52 -2.43 8.57
N LEU A 98 8.24 -2.76 8.44
CA LEU A 98 7.70 -4.06 8.84
C LEU A 98 8.09 -5.18 7.87
N GLY A 99 8.20 -4.85 6.57
CA GLY A 99 8.35 -5.83 5.50
C GLY A 99 9.78 -6.09 5.01
N TRP A 100 10.72 -5.15 5.13
CA TRP A 100 12.06 -5.29 4.51
C TRP A 100 12.84 -6.52 4.96
N LYS A 101 12.67 -6.97 6.21
CA LYS A 101 13.32 -8.19 6.73
C LYS A 101 12.53 -9.48 6.50
N ALA A 102 11.31 -9.41 5.97
CA ALA A 102 10.37 -10.53 5.97
C ALA A 102 10.92 -11.80 5.31
N ILE A 103 11.71 -11.66 4.23
CA ILE A 103 12.36 -12.78 3.54
C ILE A 103 13.89 -12.69 3.70
N ALA A 104 14.48 -11.50 3.47
CA ALA A 104 15.92 -11.30 3.57
C ALA A 104 16.49 -11.68 4.95
N GLY A 105 15.77 -11.42 6.04
CA GLY A 105 16.22 -11.76 7.39
C GLY A 105 16.20 -13.26 7.69
N GLU A 106 15.20 -13.97 7.17
CA GLU A 106 15.14 -15.43 7.29
C GLU A 106 16.19 -16.11 6.40
N ARG A 107 16.51 -15.48 5.27
CA ARG A 107 17.58 -15.93 4.36
C ARG A 107 18.95 -15.79 4.99
N GLU A 108 19.23 -14.62 5.56
CA GLU A 108 20.51 -14.30 6.20
C GLU A 108 20.75 -15.14 7.46
N SER A 109 19.70 -15.46 8.22
CA SER A 109 19.79 -16.36 9.38
C SER A 109 19.85 -17.85 9.02
N GLY A 110 19.69 -18.22 7.74
CA GLY A 110 19.63 -19.61 7.29
C GLY A 110 18.34 -20.36 7.66
N SER A 111 17.42 -19.73 8.41
CA SER A 111 16.16 -20.34 8.84
C SER A 111 15.23 -20.73 7.69
N ILE A 112 15.36 -20.09 6.53
CA ILE A 112 14.64 -20.49 5.31
C ILE A 112 14.85 -21.97 4.96
N LYS A 113 16.05 -22.53 5.18
CA LYS A 113 16.34 -23.95 4.86
C LYS A 113 15.56 -24.91 5.74
N ILE A 114 15.32 -24.53 6.99
CA ILE A 114 14.52 -25.32 7.94
C ILE A 114 13.03 -25.20 7.58
N MET A 115 12.58 -24.00 7.20
CA MET A 115 11.18 -23.79 6.80
C MET A 115 10.83 -24.56 5.51
N LEU A 116 11.77 -24.66 4.57
CA LEU A 116 11.60 -25.41 3.33
C LEU A 116 11.89 -26.92 3.47
N SER A 117 12.40 -27.38 4.60
CA SER A 117 12.46 -28.83 4.91
C SER A 117 11.09 -29.40 5.34
N LEU A 118 10.12 -28.52 5.60
CA LEU A 118 8.71 -28.84 5.75
C LEU A 118 8.02 -28.68 4.39
N PRO A 119 6.85 -29.31 4.15
CA PRO A 119 6.16 -29.29 2.86
C PRO A 119 5.47 -27.94 2.59
N HIS A 120 6.21 -26.84 2.66
CA HIS A 120 5.75 -25.49 2.35
C HIS A 120 6.35 -25.04 1.02
N SER A 121 5.50 -24.61 0.08
CA SER A 121 5.99 -24.05 -1.18
C SER A 121 6.55 -22.64 -0.97
N ARG A 122 7.45 -22.21 -1.86
CA ARG A 122 7.98 -20.84 -1.88
C ARG A 122 6.86 -19.78 -2.01
N ARG A 123 5.79 -20.12 -2.73
CA ARG A 123 4.59 -19.29 -2.90
C ARG A 123 3.85 -19.11 -1.58
N ASP A 124 3.71 -20.19 -0.81
CA ASP A 124 3.01 -20.15 0.48
C ASP A 124 3.74 -19.24 1.47
N VAL A 125 5.07 -19.25 1.44
CA VAL A 125 5.90 -18.37 2.27
C VAL A 125 5.65 -16.90 1.92
N VAL A 126 5.72 -16.53 0.64
CA VAL A 126 5.51 -15.13 0.20
C VAL A 126 4.10 -14.65 0.58
N LEU A 127 3.07 -15.42 0.27
CA LEU A 127 1.68 -15.06 0.57
C LEU A 127 1.41 -15.06 2.08
N GLY A 128 1.94 -16.03 2.82
CA GLY A 128 1.81 -16.10 4.27
C GLY A 128 2.48 -14.91 4.97
N LYS A 129 3.67 -14.50 4.52
CA LYS A 129 4.35 -13.29 5.00
C LYS A 129 3.56 -12.03 4.68
N LEU A 130 3.00 -11.92 3.46
CA LEU A 130 2.16 -10.79 3.08
C LEU A 130 0.95 -10.67 4.00
N VAL A 131 0.17 -11.74 4.13
CA VAL A 131 -1.04 -11.74 4.97
C VAL A 131 -0.68 -11.48 6.44
N GLY A 132 0.40 -12.06 6.95
CA GLY A 132 0.87 -11.83 8.31
C GLY A 132 1.22 -10.36 8.57
N ARG A 133 2.07 -9.76 7.72
CA ARG A 133 2.53 -8.35 7.87
C ARG A 133 1.44 -7.34 7.58
N ALA A 134 0.64 -7.58 6.54
CA ALA A 134 -0.53 -6.79 6.22
C ALA A 134 -1.52 -6.80 7.39
N GLY A 135 -1.78 -7.98 7.98
CA GLY A 135 -2.66 -8.11 9.13
C GLY A 135 -2.19 -7.30 10.34
N VAL A 136 -0.89 -7.32 10.65
CA VAL A 136 -0.31 -6.54 11.76
C VAL A 136 -0.52 -5.05 11.55
N LEU A 137 -0.15 -4.53 10.38
CA LEU A 137 -0.31 -3.13 10.03
C LEU A 137 -1.79 -2.71 10.05
N SER A 138 -2.66 -3.53 9.45
CA SER A 138 -4.10 -3.27 9.38
C SER A 138 -4.73 -3.26 10.77
N LEU A 139 -4.33 -4.18 11.65
CA LEU A 139 -4.82 -4.21 13.02
C LEU A 139 -4.31 -3.01 13.82
N SER A 140 -3.07 -2.57 13.63
CA SER A 140 -2.56 -1.37 14.29
C SER A 140 -3.27 -0.10 13.83
N LEU A 141 -3.56 0.04 12.53
CA LEU A 141 -4.40 1.11 12.00
C LEU A 141 -5.79 1.07 12.61
N LEU A 142 -6.45 -0.10 12.58
CA LEU A 142 -7.77 -0.29 13.15
C LEU A 142 -7.82 0.11 14.63
N VAL A 143 -6.88 -0.37 15.45
CA VAL A 143 -6.81 -0.02 16.87
C VAL A 143 -6.57 1.47 17.06
N GLY A 144 -5.62 2.06 16.33
CA GLY A 144 -5.32 3.49 16.41
C GLY A 144 -6.52 4.37 16.06
N PHE A 145 -7.21 4.05 14.96
CA PHE A 145 -8.41 4.75 14.51
C PHE A 145 -9.57 4.58 15.49
N VAL A 146 -9.88 3.35 15.91
CA VAL A 146 -10.98 3.10 16.86
C VAL A 146 -10.75 3.81 18.19
N LEU A 147 -9.52 3.80 18.72
CA LEU A 147 -9.18 4.52 19.95
C LEU A 147 -9.28 6.04 19.77
N ALA A 148 -8.95 6.55 18.59
CA ALA A 148 -9.01 7.98 18.28
C ALA A 148 -10.43 8.48 17.99
N ALA A 149 -11.37 7.60 17.60
CA ALA A 149 -12.72 8.00 17.20
C ALA A 149 -13.45 8.83 18.25
N VAL A 150 -13.36 8.46 19.55
CA VAL A 150 -14.03 9.22 20.63
C VAL A 150 -13.39 10.60 20.83
N PRO A 151 -12.06 10.73 21.05
CA PRO A 151 -11.43 12.05 21.11
C PRO A 151 -11.69 12.92 19.88
N VAL A 152 -11.66 12.33 18.68
CA VAL A 152 -11.93 13.03 17.42
C VAL A 152 -13.34 13.60 17.42
N ALA A 153 -14.33 12.79 17.78
CA ALA A 153 -15.73 13.21 17.90
C ALA A 153 -15.91 14.35 18.88
N VAL A 154 -15.24 14.27 20.04
CA VAL A 154 -15.33 15.29 21.10
C VAL A 154 -14.70 16.61 20.65
N LEU A 155 -13.55 16.56 19.98
CA LEU A 155 -12.80 17.75 19.56
C LEU A 155 -13.41 18.47 18.36
N LEU A 156 -14.07 17.72 17.45
CA LEU A 156 -14.73 18.26 16.25
C LEU A 156 -16.25 18.42 16.42
N GLY A 157 -16.82 18.03 17.56
CA GLY A 157 -18.26 18.03 17.80
C GLY A 157 -19.02 16.94 17.04
N THR A 158 -18.88 16.91 15.71
CA THR A 158 -19.49 15.92 14.80
C THR A 158 -18.52 15.55 13.68
N PHE A 159 -18.56 14.29 13.24
CA PHE A 159 -17.89 13.78 12.06
C PHE A 159 -18.77 12.71 11.39
N ASP A 160 -18.57 12.46 10.09
CA ASP A 160 -19.27 11.37 9.39
C ASP A 160 -18.57 10.02 9.66
N PRO A 161 -19.23 9.06 10.32
CA PRO A 161 -18.64 7.74 10.55
C PRO A 161 -18.35 6.95 9.27
N THR A 162 -19.11 7.20 8.21
CA THR A 162 -18.96 6.55 6.90
C THR A 162 -17.64 6.97 6.27
N ASP A 163 -17.38 8.28 6.18
CA ASP A 163 -16.14 8.84 5.65
C ASP A 163 -14.92 8.40 6.48
N TYR A 164 -15.08 8.36 7.82
CA TYR A 164 -14.03 7.87 8.72
C TYR A 164 -13.67 6.39 8.50
N VAL A 165 -14.68 5.54 8.32
CA VAL A 165 -14.50 4.12 8.00
C VAL A 165 -13.93 3.94 6.60
N GLY A 166 -14.38 4.74 5.62
CA GLY A 166 -13.82 4.80 4.27
C GLY A 166 -12.33 5.12 4.29
N LEU A 167 -11.95 6.18 5.00
CA LEU A 167 -10.56 6.58 5.22
C LEU A 167 -9.71 5.45 5.81
N LEU A 168 -10.21 4.75 6.85
CA LEU A 168 -9.53 3.60 7.43
C LEU A 168 -9.37 2.46 6.42
N ALA A 169 -10.42 2.12 5.67
CA ALA A 169 -10.42 1.03 4.71
C ALA A 169 -9.39 1.26 3.59
N VAL A 170 -9.34 2.47 3.03
CA VAL A 170 -8.37 2.81 1.98
C VAL A 170 -6.96 2.95 2.56
N SER A 171 -6.79 3.48 3.78
CA SER A 171 -5.50 3.49 4.49
C SER A 171 -4.93 2.08 4.66
N ILE A 172 -5.79 1.10 4.99
CA ILE A 172 -5.42 -0.32 5.08
C ILE A 172 -4.98 -0.84 3.71
N LEU A 173 -5.77 -0.60 2.66
CA LEU A 173 -5.43 -1.01 1.30
C LEU A 173 -4.07 -0.44 0.84
N TYR A 174 -3.83 0.84 1.12
CA TYR A 174 -2.58 1.52 0.84
C TYR A 174 -1.41 0.92 1.63
N GLY A 175 -1.63 0.56 2.90
CA GLY A 175 -0.65 -0.19 3.70
C GLY A 175 -0.33 -1.57 3.12
N ILE A 176 -1.32 -2.28 2.57
CA ILE A 176 -1.13 -3.58 1.89
C ILE A 176 -0.28 -3.40 0.63
N VAL A 177 -0.50 -2.34 -0.16
CA VAL A 177 0.33 -1.99 -1.32
C VAL A 177 1.81 -1.88 -0.93
N TYR A 178 2.15 -1.06 0.08
CA TYR A 178 3.56 -0.93 0.45
C TYR A 178 4.12 -2.18 1.15
N THR A 179 3.27 -2.98 1.81
CA THR A 179 3.68 -4.28 2.36
C THR A 179 4.05 -5.25 1.23
N SER A 180 3.28 -5.28 0.14
CA SER A 180 3.58 -6.11 -1.03
C SER A 180 4.93 -5.72 -1.65
N VAL A 181 5.17 -4.42 -1.81
CA VAL A 181 6.42 -3.87 -2.36
C VAL A 181 7.59 -4.19 -1.43
N ALA A 182 7.44 -4.03 -0.12
CA ALA A 182 8.47 -4.35 0.86
C ALA A 182 8.88 -5.83 0.80
N ILE A 183 7.91 -6.72 0.66
CA ILE A 183 8.15 -8.16 0.52
C ILE A 183 8.83 -8.48 -0.81
N ALA A 184 8.43 -7.82 -1.91
CA ALA A 184 9.09 -7.97 -3.19
C ALA A 184 10.56 -7.56 -3.13
N VAL A 185 10.86 -6.39 -2.56
CA VAL A 185 12.25 -5.94 -2.31
C VAL A 185 13.01 -6.95 -1.47
N SER A 186 12.43 -7.38 -0.34
CA SER A 186 13.02 -8.36 0.58
C SER A 186 13.37 -9.68 -0.13
N SER A 187 12.51 -10.14 -1.04
CA SER A 187 12.69 -11.40 -1.78
C SER A 187 13.84 -11.38 -2.80
N VAL A 188 14.14 -10.20 -3.36
CA VAL A 188 15.17 -10.03 -4.39
C VAL A 188 16.55 -9.88 -3.76
N THR A 189 16.61 -9.38 -2.52
CA THR A 189 17.87 -9.10 -1.80
C THR A 189 18.35 -10.28 -0.97
N ARG A 190 19.68 -10.49 -0.90
CA ARG A 190 20.28 -11.58 -0.12
C ARG A 190 20.68 -11.18 1.30
N SER A 191 20.86 -9.89 1.57
CA SER A 191 21.27 -9.34 2.85
C SER A 191 20.21 -8.36 3.34
N THR A 192 19.94 -8.37 4.64
CA THR A 192 19.02 -7.42 5.25
C THR A 192 19.46 -5.99 4.98
N THR A 193 20.76 -5.66 5.03
CA THR A 193 21.25 -4.31 4.73
C THR A 193 20.82 -3.82 3.34
N PHE A 194 20.96 -4.66 2.32
CA PHE A 194 20.50 -4.31 0.97
C PHE A 194 18.96 -4.25 0.87
N ALA A 195 18.25 -5.07 1.64
CA ALA A 195 16.79 -4.99 1.73
C ALA A 195 16.33 -3.66 2.35
N ALA A 196 17.00 -3.18 3.39
CA ALA A 196 16.75 -1.86 3.99
C ALA A 196 17.04 -0.72 3.01
N ALA A 197 18.18 -0.78 2.33
CA ALA A 197 18.53 0.21 1.31
C ALA A 197 17.51 0.23 0.16
N GLY A 198 17.05 -0.95 -0.29
CA GLY A 198 15.99 -1.06 -1.29
C GLY A 198 14.65 -0.50 -0.80
N ALA A 199 14.27 -0.78 0.45
CA ALA A 199 13.05 -0.23 1.06
C ALA A 199 13.11 1.31 1.16
N PHE A 200 14.26 1.86 1.57
CA PHE A 200 14.49 3.30 1.57
C PHE A 200 14.44 3.88 0.14
N GLY A 201 15.04 3.21 -0.84
CA GLY A 201 14.98 3.61 -2.24
C GLY A 201 13.56 3.63 -2.79
N VAL A 202 12.71 2.66 -2.43
CA VAL A 202 11.28 2.65 -2.76
C VAL A 202 10.57 3.85 -2.14
N PHE A 203 10.81 4.15 -0.87
CA PHE A 203 10.24 5.33 -0.22
C PHE A 203 10.62 6.63 -0.97
N VAL A 204 11.92 6.84 -1.22
CA VAL A 204 12.41 8.02 -1.94
C VAL A 204 11.84 8.09 -3.36
N LEU A 205 11.77 6.97 -4.06
CA LEU A 205 11.23 6.91 -5.42
C LEU A 205 9.79 7.40 -5.47
N PHE A 206 8.90 6.82 -4.67
CA PHE A 206 7.47 7.13 -4.76
C PHE A 206 7.08 8.43 -4.07
N TYR A 207 7.71 8.75 -2.94
CA TYR A 207 7.36 9.93 -2.16
C TYR A 207 8.02 11.21 -2.69
N VAL A 208 9.28 11.13 -3.15
CA VAL A 208 10.05 12.31 -3.58
C VAL A 208 10.19 12.37 -5.08
N VAL A 209 10.80 11.35 -5.68
CA VAL A 209 11.22 11.40 -7.09
C VAL A 209 10.03 11.45 -8.03
N TRP A 210 9.00 10.65 -7.78
CA TRP A 210 7.83 10.56 -8.65
C TRP A 210 7.11 11.91 -8.81
N GLY A 211 6.77 12.57 -7.70
CA GLY A 211 6.14 13.89 -7.75
C GLY A 211 7.06 14.93 -8.39
N THR A 212 8.35 14.88 -8.05
CA THR A 212 9.36 15.82 -8.57
C THR A 212 9.50 15.74 -10.09
N ILE A 213 9.42 14.54 -10.68
CA ILE A 213 9.46 14.37 -12.14
C ILE A 213 8.29 15.13 -12.80
N ALA A 214 7.07 14.95 -12.29
CA ALA A 214 5.90 15.60 -12.87
C ALA A 214 5.94 17.13 -12.68
N THR A 215 6.36 17.61 -11.51
CA THR A 215 6.60 19.03 -11.26
C THR A 215 7.68 19.60 -12.18
N ALA A 216 8.77 18.86 -12.42
CA ALA A 216 9.83 19.27 -13.33
C ALA A 216 9.33 19.39 -14.77
N VAL A 217 8.51 18.45 -15.25
CA VAL A 217 7.87 18.55 -16.57
C VAL A 217 7.00 19.81 -16.66
N GLY A 218 6.20 20.09 -15.62
CA GLY A 218 5.41 21.32 -15.51
C GLY A 218 6.26 22.59 -15.62
N PHE A 219 7.39 22.66 -14.90
CA PHE A 219 8.31 23.78 -14.99
C PHE A 219 8.95 23.91 -16.37
N LEU A 220 9.35 22.80 -16.99
CA LEU A 220 9.96 22.84 -18.32
C LEU A 220 8.97 23.35 -19.38
N MET A 221 7.68 23.04 -19.26
CA MET A 221 6.64 23.64 -20.11
C MET A 221 6.48 25.14 -19.80
N ALA A 222 6.37 25.51 -18.52
CA ALA A 222 6.17 26.91 -18.11
C ALA A 222 7.33 27.86 -18.46
N PHE A 223 8.54 27.32 -18.68
CA PHE A 223 9.73 28.08 -19.08
C PHE A 223 10.10 27.88 -20.56
N ASP A 224 9.17 27.41 -21.40
CA ASP A 224 9.34 27.21 -22.84
C ASP A 224 10.47 26.24 -23.24
N TYR A 225 10.91 25.36 -22.32
CA TYR A 225 11.89 24.30 -22.61
C TYR A 225 11.23 23.04 -23.20
N LEU A 226 9.94 22.83 -22.94
CA LEU A 226 9.10 21.83 -23.57
C LEU A 226 7.92 22.52 -24.25
N PRO A 227 7.43 21.99 -25.39
CA PRO A 227 6.25 22.54 -26.04
C PRO A 227 5.02 22.37 -25.13
N GLU A 228 4.18 23.41 -25.08
CA GLU A 228 2.83 23.28 -24.54
C GLU A 228 2.02 22.35 -25.45
N SER A 229 2.03 21.06 -25.09
CA SER A 229 1.40 20.00 -25.85
C SER A 229 0.43 19.28 -24.93
N GLU A 230 -0.82 19.18 -25.39
CA GLU A 230 -1.86 18.37 -24.76
C GLU A 230 -1.32 16.98 -24.42
N THR A 231 -0.71 16.30 -25.39
CA THR A 231 -0.09 14.98 -25.20
C THR A 231 0.92 14.92 -24.05
N ILE A 232 1.76 15.94 -23.85
CA ILE A 232 2.72 15.97 -22.74
C ILE A 232 1.99 16.11 -21.40
N ALA A 233 0.95 16.94 -21.35
CA ALA A 233 0.10 17.08 -20.17
C ALA A 233 -0.62 15.77 -19.84
N GLU A 234 -1.23 15.11 -20.83
CA GLU A 234 -1.92 13.82 -20.65
C GLU A 234 -0.99 12.75 -20.09
N LEU A 235 0.20 12.61 -20.67
CA LEU A 235 1.21 11.63 -20.23
C LEU A 235 1.72 11.94 -18.83
N THR A 236 1.87 13.22 -18.48
CA THR A 236 2.29 13.65 -17.15
C THR A 236 1.22 13.32 -16.10
N MET A 237 -0.06 13.54 -16.41
CA MET A 237 -1.17 13.19 -15.53
C MET A 237 -1.33 11.67 -15.38
N LEU A 238 -1.22 10.91 -16.47
CA LEU A 238 -1.20 9.45 -16.42
C LEU A 238 -0.05 8.95 -15.54
N PHE A 239 1.16 9.50 -15.73
CA PHE A 239 2.31 9.17 -14.90
C PHE A 239 2.05 9.50 -13.43
N GLN A 240 1.51 10.67 -13.10
CA GLN A 240 1.15 11.00 -11.72
C GLN A 240 0.13 10.02 -11.14
N ASN A 241 -0.91 9.64 -11.88
CA ASN A 241 -1.93 8.75 -11.34
C ASN A 241 -1.44 7.31 -11.12
N LEU A 242 -0.41 6.87 -11.84
CA LEU A 242 0.25 5.58 -11.58
C LEU A 242 0.98 5.53 -10.22
N ASN A 243 1.22 6.68 -9.56
CA ASN A 243 1.77 6.73 -8.21
C ASN A 243 0.78 6.10 -7.22
N PRO A 244 1.19 5.11 -6.39
CA PRO A 244 0.33 4.58 -5.32
C PRO A 244 -0.27 5.66 -4.43
N ASN A 245 0.46 6.76 -4.18
CA ASN A 245 -0.04 7.85 -3.34
C ASN A 245 -1.15 8.67 -4.02
N ALA A 246 -1.03 8.95 -5.32
CA ALA A 246 -2.10 9.60 -6.07
C ALA A 246 -3.35 8.71 -6.13
N ALA A 247 -3.14 7.41 -6.39
CA ALA A 247 -4.21 6.43 -6.35
C ALA A 247 -4.83 6.27 -4.95
N TYR A 248 -4.08 6.49 -3.87
CA TYR A 248 -4.63 6.53 -2.50
C TYR A 248 -5.65 7.66 -2.34
N GLY A 249 -5.30 8.89 -2.76
CA GLY A 249 -6.22 10.02 -2.75
C GLY A 249 -7.47 9.78 -3.60
N ASN A 250 -7.28 9.32 -4.84
CA ASN A 250 -8.38 9.09 -5.79
C ASN A 250 -9.30 7.92 -5.40
N VAL A 251 -8.84 6.96 -4.59
CA VAL A 251 -9.73 5.91 -4.07
C VAL A 251 -10.51 6.39 -2.85
N LEU A 252 -10.04 7.42 -2.14
CA LEU A 252 -10.81 8.01 -1.05
C LEU A 252 -12.11 8.61 -1.57
N SER A 253 -12.12 9.32 -2.69
CA SER A 253 -13.34 9.91 -3.27
C SER A 253 -14.44 8.87 -3.58
N LEU A 254 -14.09 7.59 -3.77
CA LEU A 254 -15.08 6.51 -3.96
C LEU A 254 -15.83 6.12 -2.70
N VAL A 255 -15.27 6.42 -1.53
CA VAL A 255 -15.75 5.90 -0.23
C VAL A 255 -15.97 6.98 0.82
N THR A 256 -15.53 8.21 0.54
CA THR A 256 -15.72 9.37 1.40
C THR A 256 -16.11 10.58 0.56
N SER A 257 -17.23 11.20 0.93
CA SER A 257 -17.68 12.46 0.32
C SER A 257 -16.67 13.59 0.56
N ALA A 258 -15.98 13.54 1.70
CA ALA A 258 -14.90 14.43 2.10
C ALA A 258 -13.62 14.37 1.23
N ALA A 259 -13.55 13.51 0.21
CA ALA A 259 -12.43 13.48 -0.73
C ALA A 259 -12.87 13.64 -2.20
N GLU A 260 -14.15 13.93 -2.45
CA GLU A 260 -14.63 14.24 -3.79
C GLU A 260 -13.97 15.53 -4.30
N LEU A 261 -13.57 15.54 -5.58
CA LEU A 261 -13.04 16.74 -6.21
C LEU A 261 -14.10 17.85 -6.21
N GLY A 262 -13.68 19.08 -5.96
CA GLY A 262 -14.58 20.22 -6.01
C GLY A 262 -15.12 20.48 -7.41
N GLU A 263 -16.30 21.09 -7.53
CA GLU A 263 -16.92 21.41 -8.83
C GLU A 263 -15.98 22.19 -9.77
N GLN A 264 -15.15 23.08 -9.20
CA GLN A 264 -14.14 23.83 -9.96
C GLN A 264 -13.00 22.97 -10.50
N GLU A 265 -12.57 21.96 -9.75
CA GLU A 265 -11.50 21.03 -10.17
C GLU A 265 -12.02 20.11 -11.27
N VAL A 266 -13.24 19.61 -11.12
CA VAL A 266 -13.93 18.83 -12.16
C VAL A 266 -14.10 19.65 -13.43
N ALA A 267 -14.59 20.89 -13.34
CA ALA A 267 -14.76 21.77 -14.50
C ALA A 267 -13.41 22.11 -15.18
N ALA A 268 -12.33 22.26 -14.41
CA ALA A 268 -11.00 22.46 -14.95
C ALA A 268 -10.52 21.23 -15.74
N LEU A 269 -10.72 20.02 -15.20
CA LEU A 269 -10.41 18.77 -15.89
C LEU A 269 -11.25 18.59 -17.16
N GLU A 270 -12.55 18.86 -17.10
CA GLU A 270 -13.42 18.82 -18.28
C GLU A 270 -12.96 19.81 -19.36
N THR A 271 -12.58 21.03 -18.97
CA THR A 271 -12.06 22.03 -19.91
C THR A 271 -10.74 21.57 -20.55
N MET A 272 -9.90 20.88 -19.79
CA MET A 272 -8.63 20.33 -20.29
C MET A 272 -8.79 19.16 -21.27
N PHE A 273 -9.89 18.39 -21.17
CA PHE A 273 -10.12 17.16 -21.93
C PHE A 273 -11.40 17.20 -22.78
N ASP A 274 -11.73 18.37 -23.33
CA ASP A 274 -12.87 18.60 -24.24
C ASP A 274 -14.21 18.02 -23.72
N GLY A 275 -14.46 18.22 -22.42
CA GLY A 275 -15.68 17.79 -21.74
C GLY A 275 -15.73 16.31 -21.35
N SER A 276 -14.67 15.52 -21.55
CA SER A 276 -14.64 14.11 -21.16
C SER A 276 -13.38 13.73 -20.38
N ILE A 277 -13.53 13.50 -19.07
CA ILE A 277 -12.41 13.08 -18.21
C ILE A 277 -11.93 11.68 -18.62
N PRO A 278 -10.65 11.51 -19.02
CA PRO A 278 -10.11 10.23 -19.43
C PRO A 278 -10.30 9.13 -18.38
N PHE A 279 -10.50 7.89 -18.84
CA PHE A 279 -10.75 6.74 -17.95
C PHE A 279 -9.64 6.55 -16.91
N TYR A 280 -8.39 6.89 -17.25
CA TYR A 280 -7.26 6.74 -16.35
C TYR A 280 -7.19 7.84 -15.30
N LEU A 281 -8.06 8.86 -15.33
CA LEU A 281 -8.22 9.86 -14.27
C LEU A 281 -9.48 9.63 -13.43
N GLN A 282 -10.29 8.62 -13.79
CA GLN A 282 -11.48 8.29 -13.03
C GLN A 282 -11.13 7.50 -11.76
N ASP A 283 -11.84 7.80 -10.69
CA ASP A 283 -11.60 7.29 -9.35
C ASP A 283 -11.62 5.75 -9.26
N TRP A 284 -12.55 5.10 -9.97
CA TRP A 284 -12.63 3.63 -10.02
C TRP A 284 -11.36 2.99 -10.61
N PHE A 285 -10.67 3.68 -11.52
CA PHE A 285 -9.44 3.19 -12.12
C PHE A 285 -8.28 3.25 -11.13
N ALA A 286 -8.28 4.22 -10.21
CA ALA A 286 -7.29 4.29 -9.14
C ALA A 286 -7.32 3.04 -8.23
N LEU A 287 -8.50 2.44 -8.01
CA LEU A 287 -8.60 1.17 -7.30
C LEU A 287 -7.86 0.05 -8.04
N LEU A 288 -7.99 -0.01 -9.38
CA LEU A 288 -7.25 -0.97 -10.18
C LEU A 288 -5.74 -0.73 -10.12
N ILE A 289 -5.29 0.52 -10.05
CA ILE A 289 -3.89 0.87 -9.87
C ILE A 289 -3.37 0.33 -8.53
N LEU A 290 -4.08 0.55 -7.42
CA LEU A 290 -3.68 -0.01 -6.12
C LEU A 290 -3.65 -1.55 -6.14
N LEU A 291 -4.65 -2.19 -6.75
CA LEU A 291 -4.67 -3.65 -6.90
C LEU A 291 -3.51 -4.16 -7.75
N ALA A 292 -3.16 -3.46 -8.84
CA ALA A 292 -1.99 -3.78 -9.65
C ALA A 292 -0.69 -3.66 -8.85
N TRP A 293 -0.57 -2.64 -7.99
CA TRP A 293 0.54 -2.49 -7.05
C TRP A 293 0.56 -3.52 -5.92
N ILE A 294 -0.47 -4.33 -5.74
CA ILE A 294 -0.42 -5.53 -4.89
C ILE A 294 0.02 -6.74 -5.72
N VAL A 295 -0.63 -6.97 -6.85
CA VAL A 295 -0.44 -8.17 -7.67
C VAL A 295 0.95 -8.21 -8.30
N ILE A 296 1.43 -7.10 -8.88
CA ILE A 296 2.70 -7.05 -9.61
C ILE A 296 3.89 -7.33 -8.67
N PRO A 297 4.05 -6.67 -7.51
CA PRO A 297 5.15 -6.96 -6.60
C PRO A 297 5.10 -8.38 -6.03
N VAL A 298 3.91 -8.91 -5.72
CA VAL A 298 3.76 -10.31 -5.25
C VAL A 298 4.16 -11.30 -6.32
N ALA A 299 3.72 -11.10 -7.57
CA ALA A 299 4.11 -11.94 -8.69
C ALA A 299 5.63 -11.92 -8.91
N LEU A 300 6.24 -10.73 -8.83
CA LEU A 300 7.70 -10.57 -8.92
C LEU A 300 8.41 -11.31 -7.78
N ALA A 301 7.89 -11.21 -6.55
CA ALA A 301 8.45 -11.88 -5.38
C ALA A 301 8.43 -13.40 -5.55
N ILE A 302 7.29 -13.96 -5.95
CA ILE A 302 7.12 -15.40 -6.22
C ILE A 302 8.09 -15.85 -7.33
N TYR A 303 8.08 -15.14 -8.47
CA TYR A 303 8.90 -15.48 -9.62
C TYR A 303 10.41 -15.47 -9.29
N ARG A 304 10.86 -14.47 -8.54
CA ARG A 304 12.27 -14.36 -8.17
C ARG A 304 12.66 -15.40 -7.12
N PHE A 305 11.77 -15.64 -6.15
CA PHE A 305 12.03 -16.59 -5.09
C PHE A 305 12.14 -18.00 -5.66
N ASP A 306 11.31 -18.39 -6.64
CA ASP A 306 11.39 -19.70 -7.32
C ASP A 306 12.74 -19.95 -8.02
N ARG A 307 13.40 -18.90 -8.52
CA ARG A 307 14.64 -19.00 -9.32
C ARG A 307 15.94 -18.87 -8.53
N THR A 308 15.87 -18.64 -7.22
CA THR A 308 17.07 -18.41 -6.43
C THR A 308 17.49 -19.67 -5.69
N ASP A 309 18.68 -20.18 -5.99
CA ASP A 309 19.29 -21.25 -5.20
C ASP A 309 19.67 -20.73 -3.81
N LEU A 310 19.40 -21.55 -2.79
CA LEU A 310 19.51 -21.24 -1.36
C LEU A 310 20.68 -21.97 -0.70
#